data_AF-A0A969WHU5-F1
#
_entry.id   AF-A0A969WHU5-F1
#
_cell.length_a   1.000
_cell.length_b   1.000
_cell.length_c   1.000
_cell.angle_alpha   90.00
_cell.angle_beta   90.00
_cell.angle_gamma   90.00
#
_symmetry.space_group_name_H-M   'P 1'
#
loop_
_entity.id
_entity.type
_entity.pdbx_description
1 polymer ?
#
loop_
_entity_poly.entity_id
_entity_poly.type
_entity_poly.pdbx_seq_one_letter_code
_entity_poly.pdbx_strand_id
1 'polypeptide(L)'
;PPISQSPISNLPISNSPFTLAATLPTNLPNGRYHLIVSQPDAPAQCGWMQPTTDSCSLGEVEISGVPLPDTAVNYDDKIALLDVAIPDKTLLPGGRFNLDITWLALGEMAEDYTVFLQMVDENDRIVGQVDSWPLQGTYPTSQWTPGETITDPYAIQLDGGMPSGNYRLLIGWYLLSNGRRLPVLNADGLPVNDKLVISSLSVP
;
A
#
# COMPACT_ATOMS: atom_id res chain seq x y z
N PRO A 1 8.83 26.00 -0.95
CA PRO A 1 9.01 26.25 -2.39
C PRO A 1 7.75 25.84 -3.17
N PRO A 2 7.21 26.67 -4.08
CA PRO A 2 6.12 26.21 -4.94
C PRO A 2 6.69 25.14 -5.88
N ILE A 3 6.13 23.94 -5.83
CA ILE A 3 6.49 22.86 -6.75
C ILE A 3 5.75 23.16 -8.05
N SER A 4 6.50 23.71 -9.00
CA SER A 4 6.02 24.02 -10.34
C SER A 4 5.93 22.74 -11.18
N GLN A 5 4.69 22.32 -11.41
CA GLN A 5 4.16 21.79 -12.67
C GLN A 5 4.68 20.44 -13.20
N SER A 6 3.79 19.45 -13.21
CA SER A 6 3.68 18.58 -14.38
C SER A 6 3.01 19.39 -15.49
N PRO A 7 3.65 19.63 -16.65
CA PRO A 7 3.02 20.36 -17.74
C PRO A 7 1.92 19.49 -18.34
N ILE A 8 0.66 19.88 -18.12
CA ILE A 8 -0.43 19.39 -18.95
C ILE A 8 -0.29 20.10 -20.29
N SER A 9 0.36 19.45 -21.24
CA SER A 9 0.40 19.95 -22.61
C SER A 9 -1.00 19.78 -23.24
N ASN A 10 -1.55 20.90 -23.73
CA ASN A 10 -2.82 21.02 -24.46
C ASN A 10 -4.10 21.00 -23.61
N LEU A 11 -4.47 22.16 -23.07
CA LEU A 11 -5.85 22.45 -22.72
C LEU A 11 -6.71 22.48 -24.00
N PRO A 12 -7.84 21.75 -24.07
CA PRO A 12 -8.73 21.84 -25.22
C PRO A 12 -9.33 23.25 -25.29
N ILE A 13 -9.12 23.95 -26.41
CA ILE A 13 -9.80 25.22 -26.71
C ILE A 13 -11.25 24.87 -27.12
N SER A 14 -12.12 24.67 -26.12
CA SER A 14 -13.53 24.33 -26.32
C SER A 14 -14.41 25.13 -25.35
N ASN A 15 -15.54 25.65 -25.84
CA ASN A 15 -16.57 26.28 -25.01
C ASN A 15 -17.42 25.27 -24.23
N SER A 16 -17.10 23.98 -24.33
CA SER A 16 -17.75 22.92 -23.57
C SER A 16 -16.99 22.65 -22.27
N PRO A 17 -17.68 22.32 -21.17
CA PRO A 17 -17.01 21.87 -19.95
C PRO A 17 -16.14 20.66 -20.26
N PHE A 18 -14.93 20.65 -19.72
CA PHE A 18 -13.99 19.55 -19.81
C PHE A 18 -13.48 19.20 -18.42
N THR A 19 -12.88 18.02 -18.30
CA THR A 19 -12.22 17.58 -17.07
C THR A 19 -10.76 17.28 -17.39
N LEU A 20 -9.87 17.71 -16.50
CA LEU A 20 -8.44 17.39 -16.55
C LEU A 20 -8.09 16.56 -15.33
N ALA A 21 -7.29 15.52 -15.57
CA ALA A 21 -6.63 14.76 -14.52
C ALA A 21 -5.15 15.13 -14.50
N ALA A 22 -4.61 15.36 -13.31
CA ALA A 22 -3.19 15.54 -13.07
C ALA A 22 -2.77 14.57 -11.96
N THR A 23 -1.63 13.91 -12.16
CA THR A 23 -0.98 13.11 -11.12
C THR A 23 -0.06 14.01 -10.30
N LEU A 24 -0.13 13.87 -8.98
CA LEU A 24 0.81 14.53 -8.07
C LEU A 24 2.10 13.70 -7.95
N PRO A 25 3.26 14.35 -7.74
CA PRO A 25 4.47 13.63 -7.36
C PRO A 25 4.24 12.83 -6.08
N THR A 26 4.75 11.61 -6.03
CA THR A 26 4.56 10.68 -4.90
C THR A 26 5.43 11.04 -3.69
N ASN A 27 6.38 11.96 -3.87
CA ASN A 27 7.30 12.44 -2.84
C ASN A 27 6.95 13.84 -2.32
N LEU A 28 5.71 14.30 -2.49
CA LEU A 28 5.28 15.58 -1.93
C LEU A 28 5.40 15.54 -0.40
N PRO A 29 6.15 16.47 0.22
CA PRO A 29 6.16 16.60 1.68
C PRO A 29 4.75 16.83 2.21
N ASN A 30 4.48 16.41 3.45
CA ASN A 30 3.25 16.80 4.12
C ASN A 30 3.12 18.32 4.16
N GLY A 31 1.90 18.79 3.96
CA GLY A 31 1.57 20.20 4.04
C GLY A 31 0.35 20.55 3.21
N ARG A 32 -0.04 21.83 3.31
CA ARG A 32 -1.08 22.40 2.46
C ARG A 32 -0.47 22.90 1.16
N TYR A 33 -1.09 22.48 0.06
CA TYR A 33 -0.74 22.85 -1.30
C TYR A 33 -1.89 23.64 -1.91
N HIS A 34 -1.55 24.74 -2.58
CA HIS A 34 -2.49 25.44 -3.44
C HIS A 34 -2.42 24.86 -4.85
N LEU A 35 -3.54 24.35 -5.33
CA LEU A 35 -3.67 23.95 -6.72
C LEU A 35 -4.00 25.17 -7.56
N ILE A 36 -3.19 25.43 -8.58
CA ILE A 36 -3.40 26.50 -9.54
C ILE A 36 -3.40 25.94 -10.96
N VAL A 37 -4.17 26.56 -11.85
CA VAL A 37 -4.10 26.33 -13.29
C VAL A 37 -3.63 27.62 -13.97
N SER A 38 -2.67 27.52 -14.88
CA SER A 38 -2.20 28.64 -15.69
C SER A 38 -2.09 28.25 -17.15
N GLN A 39 -2.09 29.25 -18.03
CA GLN A 39 -1.81 29.08 -19.44
C GLN A 39 -0.54 29.86 -19.79
N PRO A 40 0.47 29.26 -20.46
CA PRO A 40 1.77 29.90 -20.65
C PRO A 40 1.72 31.24 -21.42
N ASP A 41 0.81 31.35 -22.39
CA ASP A 41 0.79 32.45 -23.37
C ASP A 41 -0.51 33.26 -23.36
N ALA A 42 -1.37 33.09 -22.34
CA ALA A 42 -2.62 33.83 -22.22
C ALA A 42 -3.03 34.02 -20.76
N PRO A 43 -3.59 35.18 -20.41
CA PRO A 43 -4.10 35.39 -19.07
C PRO A 43 -5.39 34.58 -18.86
N ALA A 44 -5.57 34.04 -17.66
CA ALA A 44 -6.71 33.22 -17.28
C ALA A 44 -7.84 34.08 -16.69
N GLN A 45 -9.11 33.71 -16.93
CA GLN A 45 -10.27 34.35 -16.31
C GLN A 45 -10.99 33.35 -15.41
N CYS A 46 -10.91 33.57 -14.09
CA CYS A 46 -11.27 32.59 -13.06
C CYS A 46 -12.71 32.76 -12.55
N GLY A 47 -13.63 33.11 -13.44
CA GLY A 47 -15.02 33.38 -13.07
C GLY A 47 -15.62 34.48 -13.94
N TRP A 48 -16.96 34.49 -14.02
CA TRP A 48 -17.66 35.46 -14.86
C TRP A 48 -17.43 36.88 -14.34
N MET A 49 -17.02 37.78 -15.24
CA MET A 49 -16.71 39.20 -14.98
C MET A 49 -15.53 39.47 -14.03
N GLN A 50 -14.72 38.47 -13.69
CA GLN A 50 -13.50 38.72 -12.93
C GLN A 50 -12.37 39.28 -13.82
N PRO A 51 -11.46 40.10 -13.26
CA PRO A 51 -10.22 40.47 -13.93
C PRO A 51 -9.43 39.24 -14.33
N THR A 52 -8.68 39.35 -15.43
CA THR A 52 -7.79 38.27 -15.85
C THR A 52 -6.53 38.23 -14.97
N THR A 53 -6.03 37.03 -14.69
CA THR A 53 -4.86 36.76 -13.85
C THR A 53 -3.88 35.84 -14.57
N ASP A 54 -2.65 35.71 -14.08
CA ASP A 54 -1.68 34.76 -14.64
C ASP A 54 -2.05 33.28 -14.35
N SER A 55 -2.86 33.06 -13.32
CA SER A 55 -3.34 31.73 -12.92
C SER A 55 -4.67 31.80 -12.16
N CYS A 56 -5.42 30.70 -12.18
CA CYS A 56 -6.62 30.49 -11.37
C CYS A 56 -6.35 29.52 -10.23
N SER A 57 -6.77 29.88 -9.02
CA SER A 57 -6.78 28.94 -7.89
C SER A 57 -7.93 27.95 -8.04
N LEU A 58 -7.61 26.66 -7.94
CA LEU A 58 -8.58 25.56 -7.93
C LEU A 58 -8.99 25.17 -6.50
N GLY A 59 -8.16 25.51 -5.51
CA GLY A 59 -8.40 25.19 -4.11
C GLY A 59 -7.12 24.83 -3.36
N GLU A 60 -7.29 24.45 -2.09
CA GLU A 60 -6.23 23.87 -1.26
C GLU A 60 -6.41 22.36 -1.15
N VAL A 61 -5.30 21.64 -1.17
CA VAL A 61 -5.22 20.22 -0.85
C VAL A 61 -4.22 20.05 0.27
N GLU A 62 -4.60 19.31 1.31
CA GLU A 62 -3.68 18.91 2.36
C GLU A 62 -3.12 17.52 2.03
N ILE A 63 -1.80 17.44 1.93
CA ILE A 63 -1.09 16.17 1.88
C ILE A 63 -0.66 15.87 3.31
N SER A 64 -1.12 14.75 3.84
CA SER A 64 -0.80 14.29 5.18
C SER A 64 -0.55 12.79 5.18
N GLY A 65 0.45 12.34 5.94
CA GLY A 65 0.78 10.92 6.10
C GLY A 65 2.25 10.74 6.48
N VAL A 66 2.66 9.58 6.97
CA VAL A 66 4.10 9.31 7.11
C VAL A 66 4.58 8.80 5.76
N PRO A 67 5.59 9.43 5.11
CA PRO A 67 6.16 8.86 3.90
C PRO A 67 6.62 7.44 4.20
N LEU A 68 6.15 6.50 3.40
CA LEU A 68 6.53 5.11 3.58
C LEU A 68 8.02 4.93 3.27
N PRO A 69 8.75 4.11 4.04
CA PRO A 69 10.08 3.67 3.63
C PRO A 69 10.03 3.02 2.25
N ASP A 70 11.10 3.14 1.45
CA ASP A 70 11.19 2.51 0.12
C ASP A 70 11.03 0.97 0.16
N THR A 71 11.27 0.37 1.33
CA THR A 71 11.10 -1.07 1.57
C THR A 71 9.68 -1.47 1.94
N ALA A 72 8.79 -0.51 2.20
CA ALA A 72 7.44 -0.80 2.61
C ALA A 72 6.60 -1.34 1.45
N VAL A 73 5.65 -2.20 1.77
CA VAL A 73 4.71 -2.77 0.80
C VAL A 73 3.32 -2.22 1.09
N ASN A 74 2.76 -1.51 0.12
CA ASN A 74 1.44 -0.89 0.24
C ASN A 74 0.34 -1.84 -0.27
N TYR A 75 -0.60 -2.17 0.61
CA TYR A 75 -1.82 -2.90 0.29
C TYR A 75 -3.00 -1.91 0.18
N ASP A 76 -3.36 -1.59 -1.07
CA ASP A 76 -4.55 -0.81 -1.44
C ASP A 76 -4.72 0.56 -0.76
N ASP A 77 -3.60 1.23 -0.40
CA ASP A 77 -3.59 2.48 0.39
C ASP A 77 -4.29 2.35 1.75
N LYS A 78 -4.45 1.13 2.27
CA LYS A 78 -5.08 0.83 3.57
C LYS A 78 -4.06 0.41 4.61
N ILE A 79 -3.18 -0.51 4.24
CA ILE A 79 -2.23 -1.15 5.14
C ILE A 79 -0.86 -1.12 4.48
N ALA A 80 0.16 -0.66 5.19
CA ALA A 80 1.54 -0.85 4.77
C ALA A 80 2.22 -1.92 5.64
N LEU A 81 2.95 -2.83 5.00
CA LEU A 81 3.96 -3.65 5.67
C LEU A 81 5.24 -2.82 5.73
N LEU A 82 5.74 -2.54 6.93
CA LEU A 82 6.98 -1.79 7.14
C LEU A 82 8.20 -2.72 7.27
N ASP A 83 8.05 -3.85 7.96
CA ASP A 83 9.14 -4.79 8.21
C ASP A 83 8.65 -6.22 8.42
N VAL A 84 9.49 -7.20 8.09
CA VAL A 84 9.31 -8.61 8.44
C VAL A 84 10.58 -9.12 9.14
N ALA A 85 10.49 -9.26 10.47
CA ALA A 85 11.58 -9.78 11.28
C ALA A 85 11.51 -11.32 11.33
N ILE A 86 12.48 -11.97 10.67
CA ILE A 86 12.61 -13.44 10.66
C ILE A 86 13.88 -13.81 11.44
N PRO A 87 13.77 -14.39 12.65
CA PRO A 87 14.92 -14.71 13.48
C PRO A 87 15.76 -15.89 12.95
N ASP A 88 15.12 -16.86 12.29
CA ASP A 88 15.78 -18.00 11.64
C ASP A 88 15.10 -18.30 10.31
N LYS A 89 15.89 -18.39 9.24
CA LYS A 89 15.42 -18.70 7.88
C LYS A 89 15.46 -20.19 7.55
N THR A 90 15.98 -21.00 8.47
CA THR A 90 16.02 -22.45 8.38
C THR A 90 14.66 -23.02 8.77
N LEU A 91 14.07 -23.81 7.87
CA LEU A 91 12.80 -24.48 8.12
C LEU A 91 13.07 -25.89 8.67
N LEU A 92 12.41 -26.21 9.77
CA LEU A 92 12.45 -27.55 10.36
C LEU A 92 11.16 -28.29 10.01
N PRO A 93 11.20 -29.46 9.35
CA PRO A 93 10.02 -30.26 9.09
C PRO A 93 9.25 -30.54 10.38
N GLY A 94 7.94 -30.24 10.39
CA GLY A 94 7.07 -30.40 11.55
C GLY A 94 7.29 -29.36 12.67
N GLY A 95 8.25 -28.45 12.48
CA GLY A 95 8.54 -27.36 13.42
C GLY A 95 7.59 -26.17 13.28
N ARG A 96 7.88 -25.12 14.04
CA ARG A 96 7.21 -23.83 13.95
C ARG A 96 8.15 -22.80 13.35
N PHE A 97 7.69 -22.09 12.34
CA PHE A 97 8.37 -20.94 11.78
C PHE A 97 7.80 -19.66 12.41
N ASN A 98 8.62 -18.94 13.16
CA ASN A 98 8.21 -17.72 13.86
C ASN A 98 8.70 -16.49 13.10
N LEU A 99 7.88 -15.43 13.09
CA LEU A 99 8.22 -14.14 12.52
C LEU A 99 7.35 -13.06 13.15
N ASP A 100 7.85 -11.83 13.15
CA ASP A 100 7.07 -10.65 13.52
C ASP A 100 6.93 -9.76 12.29
N ILE A 101 5.71 -9.27 12.03
CA ILE A 101 5.45 -8.32 10.95
C ILE A 101 5.08 -6.98 11.57
N THR A 102 5.69 -5.90 11.08
CA THR A 102 5.31 -4.55 11.49
C THR A 102 4.42 -3.93 10.43
N TRP A 103 3.20 -3.60 10.82
CA TRP A 103 2.19 -2.96 9.97
C TRP A 103 2.03 -1.49 10.31
N LEU A 104 1.57 -0.70 9.33
CA LEU A 104 1.13 0.67 9.51
C LEU A 104 -0.27 0.84 8.90
N ALA A 105 -1.19 1.39 9.68
CA ALA A 105 -2.49 1.82 9.19
C ALA A 105 -2.34 3.09 8.35
N LEU A 106 -2.68 3.05 7.06
CA LEU A 106 -2.60 4.20 6.17
C LEU A 106 -3.87 5.07 6.20
N GLY A 107 -4.99 4.45 6.55
CA GLY A 107 -6.29 5.10 6.63
C GLY A 107 -7.28 4.32 7.48
N GLU A 108 -8.45 4.91 7.67
CA GLU A 108 -9.55 4.27 8.40
C GLU A 108 -10.10 3.10 7.58
N MET A 109 -10.36 1.98 8.25
CA MET A 109 -10.88 0.77 7.63
C MET A 109 -12.22 0.41 8.25
N ALA A 110 -13.25 0.23 7.42
CA ALA A 110 -14.56 -0.19 7.90
C ALA A 110 -14.72 -1.73 7.97
N GLU A 111 -13.80 -2.47 7.36
CA GLU A 111 -13.84 -3.92 7.24
C GLU A 111 -12.70 -4.57 8.03
N ASP A 112 -12.92 -5.81 8.47
CA ASP A 112 -11.94 -6.62 9.19
C ASP A 112 -11.21 -7.57 8.24
N TYR A 113 -10.08 -7.13 7.71
CA TYR A 113 -9.23 -7.92 6.83
C TYR A 113 -8.50 -9.02 7.61
N THR A 114 -8.49 -10.20 7.02
CA THR A 114 -7.70 -11.35 7.45
C THR A 114 -6.36 -11.31 6.74
N VAL A 115 -5.28 -11.32 7.51
CA VAL A 115 -3.94 -11.57 6.95
C VAL A 115 -3.80 -13.07 6.70
N PHE A 116 -3.17 -13.43 5.57
CA PHE A 116 -2.73 -14.80 5.34
C PHE A 116 -1.21 -14.84 5.22
N LEU A 117 -0.63 -15.86 5.83
CA LEU A 117 0.77 -16.20 5.73
C LEU A 117 0.83 -17.63 5.23
N GLN A 118 1.41 -17.87 4.05
CA GLN A 118 1.51 -19.21 3.48
C GLN A 118 2.96 -19.54 3.18
N MET A 119 3.47 -20.61 3.80
CA MET A 119 4.71 -21.23 3.41
C MET A 119 4.44 -22.18 2.24
N VAL A 120 5.11 -21.97 1.11
CA VAL A 120 4.93 -22.77 -0.11
C VAL A 120 6.25 -23.30 -0.66
N ASP A 121 6.20 -24.47 -1.30
CA ASP A 121 7.35 -25.02 -2.02
C ASP A 121 7.52 -24.41 -3.43
N GLU A 122 8.45 -24.96 -4.22
CA GLU A 122 8.72 -24.53 -5.60
C GLU A 122 7.55 -24.78 -6.57
N ASN A 123 6.61 -25.66 -6.22
CA ASN A 123 5.41 -25.98 -7.00
C ASN A 123 4.14 -25.29 -6.45
N ASP A 124 4.30 -24.28 -5.60
CA ASP A 124 3.21 -23.58 -4.90
C ASP A 124 2.35 -24.47 -3.98
N ARG A 125 2.86 -25.63 -3.55
CA ARG A 125 2.17 -26.45 -2.53
C ARG A 125 2.32 -25.77 -1.17
N ILE A 126 1.21 -25.52 -0.50
CA ILE A 126 1.19 -25.01 0.87
C ILE A 126 1.68 -26.11 1.83
N VAL A 127 2.71 -25.79 2.60
CA VAL A 127 3.32 -26.65 3.63
C VAL A 127 3.15 -26.10 5.05
N GLY A 128 2.50 -24.95 5.19
CA GLY A 128 2.15 -24.34 6.46
C GLY A 128 1.43 -23.02 6.19
N GLN A 129 0.43 -22.69 7.01
CA GLN A 129 -0.27 -21.42 6.85
C GLN A 129 -0.84 -20.89 8.16
N VAL A 130 -1.10 -19.58 8.17
CA VAL A 130 -1.89 -18.89 9.18
C VAL A 130 -2.85 -17.94 8.47
N ASP A 131 -4.11 -17.93 8.91
CA ASP A 131 -5.13 -16.99 8.51
C ASP A 131 -5.76 -16.43 9.79
N SER A 132 -5.57 -15.13 10.05
CA SER A 132 -6.13 -14.50 11.26
C SER A 132 -6.34 -13.00 11.09
N TRP A 133 -7.08 -12.40 12.01
CA TRP A 133 -6.86 -10.98 12.26
C TRP A 133 -5.52 -10.77 12.97
N PRO A 134 -4.97 -9.55 12.92
CA PRO A 134 -3.75 -9.19 13.64
C PRO A 134 -3.83 -9.45 15.14
N LEU A 135 -2.65 -9.56 15.76
CA LEU A 135 -2.47 -9.87 17.17
C LEU A 135 -3.23 -11.15 17.57
N GLN A 136 -2.96 -12.23 16.84
CA GLN A 136 -3.55 -13.56 17.09
C GLN A 136 -5.09 -13.56 17.07
N GLY A 137 -5.69 -12.80 16.16
CA GLY A 137 -7.13 -12.75 16.00
C GLY A 137 -7.85 -11.77 16.92
N THR A 138 -7.13 -10.95 17.70
CA THR A 138 -7.72 -10.09 18.75
C THR A 138 -7.82 -8.62 18.36
N TYR A 139 -7.14 -8.19 17.30
CA TYR A 139 -7.08 -6.79 16.89
C TYR A 139 -7.39 -6.60 15.40
N PRO A 140 -8.68 -6.67 15.04
CA PRO A 140 -9.10 -6.55 13.65
C PRO A 140 -8.85 -5.15 13.08
N THR A 141 -8.71 -5.06 11.76
CA THR A 141 -8.31 -3.82 11.06
C THR A 141 -9.31 -2.67 11.23
N SER A 142 -10.58 -2.92 11.52
CA SER A 142 -11.53 -1.83 11.79
C SER A 142 -11.28 -1.06 13.08
N GLN A 143 -10.43 -1.60 13.97
CA GLN A 143 -10.03 -0.93 15.21
C GLN A 143 -8.76 -0.09 15.05
N TRP A 144 -8.08 -0.20 13.90
CA TRP A 144 -6.82 0.49 13.68
C TRP A 144 -7.06 1.99 13.48
N THR A 145 -6.22 2.80 14.13
CA THR A 145 -6.21 4.25 13.94
C THR A 145 -5.25 4.62 12.81
N PRO A 146 -5.59 5.53 11.88
CA PRO A 146 -4.64 5.99 10.87
C PRO A 146 -3.31 6.47 11.47
N GLY A 147 -2.19 5.99 10.93
CA GLY A 147 -0.84 6.23 11.44
C GLY A 147 -0.39 5.29 12.57
N GLU A 148 -1.25 4.41 13.06
CA GLU A 148 -0.91 3.41 14.06
C GLU A 148 0.04 2.36 13.50
N THR A 149 1.12 2.08 14.23
CA THR A 149 2.09 1.03 13.92
C THR A 149 1.88 -0.17 14.83
N ILE A 150 1.77 -1.36 14.26
CA ILE A 150 1.42 -2.59 14.98
C ILE A 150 2.48 -3.64 14.71
N THR A 151 3.13 -4.15 15.75
CA THR A 151 4.03 -5.30 15.67
C THR A 151 3.24 -6.56 15.95
N ASP A 152 3.22 -7.47 14.99
CA ASP A 152 2.28 -8.57 14.91
C ASP A 152 3.00 -9.92 14.84
N PRO A 153 3.00 -10.70 15.93
CA PRO A 153 3.76 -11.94 16.01
C PRO A 153 2.99 -13.14 15.43
N TYR A 154 3.71 -13.94 14.64
CA TYR A 154 3.18 -15.14 13.99
C TYR A 154 4.02 -16.38 14.26
N ALA A 155 3.34 -17.53 14.31
CA ALA A 155 3.95 -18.85 14.37
C ALA A 155 3.24 -19.79 13.39
N ILE A 156 3.90 -20.12 12.28
CA ILE A 156 3.38 -21.01 11.25
C ILE A 156 3.79 -22.45 11.58
N GLN A 157 2.82 -23.33 11.78
CA GLN A 157 3.08 -24.75 11.93
C GLN A 157 3.40 -25.35 10.56
N LEU A 158 4.57 -25.97 10.43
CA LEU A 158 5.03 -26.57 9.19
C LEU A 158 4.66 -28.06 9.11
N ASP A 159 4.46 -28.54 7.89
CA ASP A 159 4.27 -29.95 7.53
C ASP A 159 5.53 -30.76 7.89
N GLY A 160 5.34 -31.92 8.55
CA GLY A 160 6.41 -32.85 8.90
C GLY A 160 7.01 -33.58 7.70
N GLY A 161 6.25 -33.71 6.61
CA GLY A 161 6.69 -34.38 5.39
C GLY A 161 7.36 -33.47 4.37
N MET A 162 7.68 -32.23 4.72
CA MET A 162 8.30 -31.29 3.79
C MET A 162 9.73 -31.75 3.42
N PRO A 163 10.05 -31.90 2.12
CA PRO A 163 11.38 -32.30 1.70
C PRO A 163 12.41 -31.16 1.88
N SER A 164 13.70 -31.52 1.89
CA SER A 164 14.79 -30.55 1.75
C SER A 164 14.62 -29.76 0.44
N GLY A 165 14.89 -28.46 0.49
CA GLY A 165 14.69 -27.57 -0.65
C GLY A 165 14.36 -26.14 -0.28
N ASN A 166 14.06 -25.34 -1.30
CA ASN A 166 13.70 -23.93 -1.13
C ASN A 166 12.20 -23.76 -0.95
N TYR A 167 11.85 -22.78 -0.12
CA TYR A 167 10.48 -22.39 0.17
C TYR A 167 10.33 -20.88 0.07
N ARG A 168 9.09 -20.45 -0.13
CA ARG A 168 8.71 -19.05 -0.16
C ARG A 168 7.62 -18.81 0.88
N LEU A 169 7.68 -17.64 1.50
CA LEU A 169 6.60 -17.14 2.35
C LEU A 169 5.79 -16.12 1.55
N LEU A 170 4.49 -16.37 1.44
CA LEU A 170 3.51 -15.48 0.85
C LEU A 170 2.79 -14.73 1.97
N ILE A 171 2.67 -13.41 1.87
CA ILE A 171 2.00 -12.56 2.84
C ILE A 171 1.00 -11.68 2.09
N GLY A 172 -0.24 -11.64 2.54
CA GLY A 172 -1.20 -10.68 2.00
C GLY A 172 -2.47 -10.60 2.82
N TRP A 173 -3.47 -9.92 2.28
CA TRP A 173 -4.71 -9.61 2.98
C TRP A 173 -5.92 -9.97 2.15
N TYR A 174 -6.99 -10.39 2.80
CA TYR A 174 -8.28 -10.61 2.17
C TYR A 174 -9.44 -10.39 3.13
N LEU A 175 -10.65 -10.26 2.60
CA LEU A 175 -11.87 -10.27 3.38
C LEU A 175 -12.42 -11.68 3.47
N LEU A 176 -12.59 -12.18 4.69
CA LEU A 176 -13.13 -13.51 4.91
C LEU A 176 -14.54 -13.70 4.32
N SER A 177 -15.36 -12.64 4.29
CA SER A 177 -16.75 -12.71 3.84
C SER A 177 -16.92 -13.04 2.35
N ASN A 178 -15.97 -12.66 1.50
CA ASN A 178 -16.08 -12.82 0.04
C ASN A 178 -14.77 -13.21 -0.67
N GLY A 179 -13.68 -13.39 0.07
CA GLY A 179 -12.37 -13.74 -0.47
C GLY A 179 -11.66 -12.63 -1.23
N ARG A 180 -12.19 -11.39 -1.25
CA ARG A 180 -11.58 -10.25 -1.94
C ARG A 180 -10.21 -9.97 -1.35
N ARG A 181 -9.17 -10.05 -2.17
CA ARG A 181 -7.79 -9.74 -1.79
C ARG A 181 -7.51 -8.24 -1.91
N LEU A 182 -6.66 -7.72 -1.03
CA LEU A 182 -6.12 -6.38 -1.21
C LEU A 182 -4.95 -6.43 -2.21
N PRO A 183 -4.95 -5.60 -3.26
CA PRO A 183 -3.82 -5.51 -4.17
C PRO A 183 -2.59 -4.90 -3.50
N VAL A 184 -1.41 -5.40 -3.86
CA VAL A 184 -0.14 -4.72 -3.64
C VAL A 184 0.05 -3.67 -4.72
N LEU A 185 0.29 -2.43 -4.31
CA LEU A 185 0.49 -1.30 -5.20
C LEU A 185 1.97 -1.02 -5.44
N ASN A 186 2.32 -0.59 -6.66
CA ASN A 186 3.65 -0.05 -6.96
C ASN A 186 3.73 1.45 -6.60
N ALA A 187 4.88 2.07 -6.85
CA ALA A 187 5.10 3.50 -6.59
C ALA A 187 4.14 4.44 -7.35
N ASP A 188 3.56 3.99 -8.46
CA ASP A 188 2.59 4.76 -9.25
C ASP A 188 1.13 4.55 -8.76
N GLY A 189 0.93 3.77 -7.69
CA GLY A 189 -0.39 3.42 -7.16
C GLY A 189 -1.13 2.37 -7.99
N LEU A 190 -0.43 1.67 -8.88
CA LEU A 190 -1.03 0.63 -9.72
C LEU A 190 -0.91 -0.75 -9.08
N PRO A 191 -1.95 -1.61 -9.15
CA PRO A 191 -1.91 -2.95 -8.61
C PRO A 191 -0.93 -3.83 -9.42
N VAL A 192 0.02 -4.44 -8.73
CA VAL A 192 1.04 -5.33 -9.34
C VAL A 192 0.98 -6.77 -8.85
N ASN A 193 0.36 -7.00 -7.69
CA ASN A 193 0.16 -8.34 -7.12
C ASN A 193 -0.99 -8.29 -6.10
N ASP A 194 -1.25 -9.40 -5.40
CA ASP A 194 -2.16 -9.50 -4.25
C ASP A 194 -1.47 -9.99 -2.97
N LYS A 195 -0.14 -10.07 -3.01
CA LYS A 195 0.73 -10.57 -1.95
C LYS A 195 2.18 -10.13 -2.12
N LEU A 196 2.88 -10.01 -1.00
CA LEU A 196 4.34 -10.01 -0.94
C LEU A 196 4.86 -11.45 -0.99
N VAL A 197 5.98 -11.67 -1.66
CA VAL A 197 6.71 -12.94 -1.71
C VAL A 197 8.08 -12.75 -1.09
N ILE A 198 8.34 -13.43 0.03
CA ILE A 198 9.67 -13.55 0.62
C ILE A 198 10.26 -14.89 0.20
N SER A 199 11.44 -14.83 -0.41
CA SER A 199 12.20 -16.00 -0.84
C SER A 199 13.38 -16.27 0.12
N SER A 200 14.19 -17.28 -0.20
CA SER A 200 15.40 -17.64 0.55
C SER A 200 15.14 -18.24 1.93
N LEU A 201 14.09 -19.05 2.03
CA LEU A 201 13.83 -19.94 3.16
C LEU A 201 14.14 -21.37 2.71
N SER A 202 14.75 -22.18 3.57
CA SER A 202 15.20 -23.51 3.16
C SER A 202 15.07 -24.53 4.28
N VAL A 203 14.65 -25.74 3.90
CA VAL A 203 14.88 -26.95 4.71
C VAL A 203 16.27 -27.49 4.32
N PRO A 204 17.20 -27.64 5.28
CA PRO A 204 18.54 -28.19 5.03
C PRO A 204 18.56 -29.59 4.40
#